data_AF-B4J771-F1
#
_entry.id   AF-B4J771-F1
#
_cell.length_a   1.000
_cell.length_b   1.000
_cell.length_c   1.000
_cell.angle_alpha   90.00
_cell.angle_beta   90.00
_cell.angle_gamma   90.00
#
_symmetry.space_group_name_H-M   'P 1'
#
loop_
_entity.id
_entity.type
_entity.pdbx_description
1 polymer ?
#
loop_
_entity_poly.entity_id
_entity_poly.type
_entity_poly.pdbx_seq_one_letter_code
_entity_poly.pdbx_strand_id
1 'polypeptide(L)' 'MKWFNLFLVLGLLALIGSMGTLTAAEPLPAPEPKGRPHTTRRPRNENDGDRR' A
#
# COMPACT_ATOMS: atom_id res chain seq x y z
N MET A 1 -40.14 11.29 15.29
CA MET A 1 -39.26 12.49 15.29
C MET A 1 -37.92 12.26 16.00
N LYS A 2 -37.88 11.74 17.24
CA LYS A 2 -36.63 11.56 18.02
C LYS A 2 -35.60 10.65 17.33
N TRP A 3 -36.05 9.56 16.71
CA TRP A 3 -35.22 8.64 15.93
C TRP A 3 -34.67 9.25 14.63
N PHE A 4 -35.45 10.10 13.97
CA PHE A 4 -35.00 10.81 12.77
C PHE A 4 -33.87 11.79 13.12
N ASN A 5 -34.02 12.52 14.22
CA ASN A 5 -32.97 13.41 14.71
C ASN A 5 -31.70 12.65 15.10
N LEU A 6 -31.84 11.47 15.73
CA LEU A 6 -30.70 10.61 16.07
C LEU A 6 -29.97 10.13 14.80
N PHE A 7 -30.72 9.69 13.79
CA PHE A 7 -30.16 9.30 12.49
C PHE A 7 -29.40 10.46 11.84
N LEU A 8 -29.95 11.68 11.89
CA LEU A 8 -29.33 12.86 11.31
C LEU A 8 -28.01 13.22 12.00
N VAL A 9 -27.97 13.17 13.34
CA VAL A 9 -26.76 13.44 14.12
C VAL A 9 -25.67 12.39 13.84
N LEU A 10 -26.04 11.11 13.83
CA LEU A 10 -25.10 10.01 13.54
C LEU A 10 -24.61 10.05 12.10
N GLY A 11 -25.49 10.37 11.14
CA GLY A 11 -25.14 10.54 9.73
C GLY A 11 -24.17 11.70 9.51
N LEU A 12 -24.40 12.83 10.20
CA LEU A 12 -23.50 13.98 10.14
C LEU A 12 -22.13 13.66 10.74
N LEU A 13 -22.09 12.95 11.87
CA LEU A 13 -20.84 12.48 12.49
C LEU A 13 -20.06 11.53 11.56
N ALA A 14 -20.75 10.60 10.90
CA ALA A 14 -20.11 9.68 9.95
C ALA A 14 -19.52 10.43 8.75
N LEU A 15 -20.24 11.43 8.22
CA LEU A 15 -19.75 12.28 7.13
C LEU A 15 -18.47 13.01 7.53
N ILE A 16 -18.48 13.70 8.68
CA ILE A 16 -17.31 14.43 9.18
C ILE A 16 -16.15 13.47 9.46
N GLY A 17 -16.41 12.32 10.07
CA GLY A 17 -15.40 11.29 10.34
C GLY A 17 -14.74 10.77 9.06
N SER A 18 -15.53 10.48 8.02
CA SER A 18 -15.00 10.05 6.72
C SER A 18 -14.09 11.10 6.07
N MET A 19 -14.48 12.37 6.10
CA MET A 19 -13.62 13.45 5.59
C MET A 19 -12.33 13.57 6.39
N GLY A 20 -12.40 13.48 7.72
CA GLY A 20 -11.23 13.47 8.59
C GLY A 20 -10.26 12.34 8.27
N THR A 21 -10.77 11.12 8.07
CA THR A 21 -9.93 9.96 7.72
C THR A 21 -9.23 10.10 6.37
N LEU A 22 -9.86 10.75 5.38
CA LEU A 22 -9.23 11.01 4.08
C LEU A 22 -8.11 12.06 4.20
N THR A 23 -8.26 13.04 5.08
CA THR A 23 -7.27 14.10 5.29
C THR A 23 -6.10 13.70 6.19
N ALA A 24 -6.34 12.77 7.13
CA ALA A 24 -5.36 12.32 8.11
C ALA A 24 -4.76 10.94 7.79
N ALA A 25 -5.18 10.30 6.69
CA ALA A 25 -4.54 9.11 6.19
C ALA A 25 -3.15 9.50 5.64
N GLU A 26 -2.15 9.48 6.51
CA GLU A 26 -0.79 9.26 6.04
C GLU A 26 -0.81 7.98 5.19
N PRO A 27 -0.24 8.00 3.98
CA PRO A 27 -0.19 6.81 3.16
C PRO A 27 0.55 5.75 3.98
N LEU A 28 -0.14 4.64 4.28
CA LEU A 28 0.47 3.48 4.91
C LEU A 28 1.78 3.21 4.17
N PRO A 29 2.93 3.10 4.86
CA PRO A 29 4.20 2.87 4.21
C PRO A 29 4.00 1.64 3.32
N ALA A 30 4.14 1.85 2.01
CA ALA A 30 3.95 0.78 1.04
C ALA A 30 4.83 -0.38 1.49
N PRO A 31 4.28 -1.60 1.66
CA PRO A 31 5.08 -2.73 2.09
C PRO A 31 6.27 -2.83 1.16
N GLU A 32 7.48 -2.77 1.73
CA GLU A 32 8.72 -2.74 0.95
C GLU A 32 8.64 -3.86 -0.10
N PRO A 33 8.88 -3.55 -1.39
CA PRO A 33 8.78 -4.55 -2.43
C PRO A 33 9.74 -5.67 -2.05
N LYS A 34 9.19 -6.86 -1.76
CA LYS A 34 9.98 -8.06 -1.44
C LYS A 34 11.10 -8.15 -2.46
N GLY A 35 12.34 -7.96 -2.00
CA GLY A 35 13.51 -7.95 -2.84
C GLY A 35 13.56 -9.21 -3.70
N ARG A 36 14.13 -9.09 -4.90
CA ARG A 36 14.32 -10.27 -5.77
C ARG A 36 15.10 -11.33 -4.96
N PRO A 37 14.72 -12.62 -5.05
CA PRO A 37 15.50 -13.68 -4.42
C PRO A 37 16.96 -13.55 -4.84
N HIS A 38 17.89 -13.78 -3.91
CA HIS A 38 19.31 -13.82 -4.24
C HIS A 38 19.54 -14.90 -5.30
N THR A 39 19.68 -14.49 -6.55
CA THR A 39 20.08 -15.41 -7.61
C THR A 39 21.58 -15.61 -7.46
N THR A 40 22.00 -16.84 -7.18
CA THR A 40 23.41 -17.20 -7.28
C THR A 40 23.88 -16.92 -8.71
N ARG A 41 24.95 -16.14 -8.85
CA ARG A 41 25.57 -15.86 -10.16
C ARG A 41 25.93 -17.19 -10.82
N ARG A 42 25.51 -17.41 -12.07
CA ARG A 42 25.95 -18.59 -12.84
C ARG A 42 27.48 -18.56 -12.96
N PRO A 43 28.18 -19.70 -12.77
CA PRO A 43 29.62 -19.76 -12.99
C PRO A 43 29.94 -19.32 -14.41
N ARG A 44 31.03 -18.56 -14.56
CA ARG A 44 31.53 -18.13 -15.87
C ARG A 44 32.06 -19.37 -16.59
N ASN A 45 31.50 -19.69 -17.76
CA ASN A 45 32.05 -20.73 -18.62
C ASN A 45 33.34 -20.20 -19.26
N GLU A 46 34.48 -20.82 -19.01
CA GLU A 46 35.75 -20.41 -19.64
C GLU A 46 35.72 -20.53 -21.18
N ASN A 47 34.82 -21.33 -21.75
CA ASN A 47 34.75 -21.59 -23.20
C ASN A 47 34.09 -20.46 -24.03
N ASP A 48 33.56 -19.40 -23.39
CA ASP A 48 32.93 -18.28 -24.11
C ASP A 48 33.95 -17.21 -24.59
N GLY A 49 35.24 -17.39 -24.31
CA GLY A 49 36.31 -16.45 -24.67
C GLY A 49 36.89 -16.59 -26.09
N ASP A 50 36.71 -17.73 -26.74
CA ASP A 50 37.47 -18.10 -27.96
C ASP A 50 36.71 -17.83 -29.27
N ARG A 51 35.59 -17.10 -29.24
CA ARG A 51 34.78 -16.78 -30.45
C ARG A 51 34.89 -15.34 -30.93
N ARG A 52 36.04 -14.69 -30.76
CA ARG A 52 36.30 -13.37 -31.37
C ARG A 52 37.20 -13.46 -32.59
#